data_AF-A0A6M0A2K9-F1
#
_entry.id   AF-A0A6M0A2K9-F1
#
_cell.length_a   1.000
_cell.length_b   1.000
_cell.length_c   1.000
_cell.angle_alpha   90.00
_cell.angle_beta   90.00
_cell.angle_gamma   90.00
#
_symmetry.space_group_name_H-M   'P 1'
#
loop_
_entity.id
_entity.type
_entity.pdbx_description
1 polymer ?
#
loop_
_entity_poly.entity_id
_entity_poly.type
_entity_poly.pdbx_seq_one_letter_code
_entity_poly.pdbx_strand_id
1 'polypeptide(L)'
;MIILDKNWQNFFQAIRAYNECPSKFKSRPKLPKYKHKKKGRNILFYTKQAISKPQLVKNKKILLSKSELFFDSKINYDSRPTCENYS
;
A
#
# COMPACT_ATOMS: atom_id res chain seq x y z
N MET A 1 -1.79 4.23 0.82
CA MET A 1 -1.48 4.56 2.24
C MET A 1 -0.32 3.67 2.70
N ILE A 2 0.69 4.26 3.35
CA ILE A 2 1.93 3.57 3.73
C ILE A 2 1.69 2.74 5.01
N ILE A 3 2.13 1.47 5.03
CA ILE A 3 1.92 0.55 6.17
C ILE A 3 2.53 1.09 7.46
N LEU A 4 3.68 1.77 7.36
CA LEU A 4 4.35 2.38 8.51
C LEU A 4 3.46 3.37 9.25
N ASP A 5 2.80 4.27 8.52
CA ASP A 5 1.90 5.27 9.10
C ASP A 5 0.74 4.60 9.85
N LYS A 6 0.08 3.61 9.22
CA LYS A 6 -0.97 2.81 9.87
C LYS A 6 -0.50 2.16 11.18
N ASN A 7 0.71 1.60 11.20
CA ASN A 7 1.25 0.96 12.41
C ASN A 7 1.42 1.96 13.56
N TRP A 8 1.86 3.19 13.25
CA TRP A 8 1.99 4.26 14.25
C TRP A 8 0.63 4.75 14.75
N GLN A 9 -0.34 4.98 13.86
CA GLN A 9 -1.71 5.34 14.24
C GLN A 9 -2.32 4.29 15.18
N ASN A 10 -2.18 3.00 14.84
CA ASN A 10 -2.67 1.90 15.66
C ASN A 10 -1.95 1.81 17.01
N PHE A 11 -0.64 2.07 17.05
CA PHE A 11 0.12 2.09 18.30
C PHE A 11 -0.40 3.16 19.25
N PHE A 12 -0.64 4.39 18.76
CA PHE A 12 -1.18 5.46 19.61
C PHE A 12 -2.59 5.14 20.12
N GLN A 13 -3.43 4.56 19.28
CA GLN A 13 -4.77 4.09 19.70
C GLN A 13 -4.66 3.01 20.79
N ALA A 14 -3.76 2.03 20.60
CA ALA A 14 -3.54 0.97 21.58
C ALA A 14 -2.99 1.52 22.92
N ILE A 15 -2.12 2.53 22.90
CA ILE A 15 -1.61 3.17 24.12
C ILE A 15 -2.72 3.91 24.87
N ARG A 16 -3.61 4.63 24.18
CA ARG A 16 -4.77 5.28 24.82
C ARG A 16 -5.67 4.25 25.50
N ALA A 17 -6.05 3.20 24.77
CA ALA A 17 -6.86 2.11 25.30
C ALA A 17 -6.19 1.37 26.47
N TYR A 18 -4.87 1.20 26.43
CA TYR A 18 -4.11 0.63 27.54
C TYR A 18 -4.15 1.53 28.78
N ASN A 19 -4.04 2.85 28.62
CA ASN A 19 -4.09 3.79 29.75
C ASN A 19 -5.48 3.83 30.40
N GLU A 20 -6.56 3.67 29.61
CA GLU A 20 -7.93 3.63 30.11
C GLU A 20 -8.26 2.31 30.80
N CYS A 21 -7.83 1.17 30.23
CA CYS A 21 -8.17 -0.15 30.76
C CYS A 21 -6.99 -1.13 30.62
N PRO A 22 -5.97 -1.04 31.50
CA PRO A 22 -4.79 -1.89 31.42
C PRO A 22 -5.09 -3.39 31.51
N SER A 23 -6.14 -3.78 32.24
CA SER A 23 -6.53 -5.19 32.46
C SER A 23 -6.95 -5.94 31.20
N LYS A 24 -7.36 -5.22 30.14
CA LYS A 24 -7.67 -5.82 28.82
C LYS A 24 -6.42 -6.24 28.04
N PHE A 25 -5.23 -5.87 28.52
CA PHE A 25 -3.96 -6.12 27.85
C PHE A 25 -3.07 -7.04 28.69
N LYS A 26 -2.42 -8.00 28.04
CA LYS A 26 -1.40 -8.85 28.69
C LYS A 26 -0.17 -8.05 29.12
N SER A 27 0.11 -6.94 28.42
CA SER A 27 1.24 -6.04 28.68
C SER A 27 1.05 -4.72 27.96
N ARG A 28 1.78 -3.67 28.37
CA ARG A 28 1.82 -2.40 27.65
C ARG A 28 2.18 -2.58 26.16
N PRO A 29 1.43 -1.98 25.22
CA PRO A 29 1.77 -2.00 23.81
C PRO A 29 3.20 -1.54 23.56
N LYS A 30 3.94 -2.26 22.71
CA LYS A 30 5.32 -1.95 22.35
C LYS A 30 5.37 -1.06 21.12
N LEU A 31 6.39 -0.21 21.05
CA LEU A 31 6.63 0.64 19.89
C LEU A 31 6.77 -0.19 18.61
N PRO A 32 6.14 0.23 17.50
CA PRO A 32 6.31 -0.43 16.21
C PRO A 32 7.76 -0.29 15.76
N LYS A 33 8.35 -1.40 15.30
CA LYS A 33 9.72 -1.40 14.77
C LYS A 33 9.74 -0.99 13.30
N TYR A 34 10.81 -0.33 12.90
CA TYR A 34 11.09 -0.06 11.49
C TYR A 34 11.64 -1.30 10.79
N LYS A 35 11.36 -1.41 9.49
CA LYS A 35 12.00 -2.43 8.64
C LYS A 35 13.49 -2.15 8.52
N HIS A 36 14.26 -3.20 8.23
CA HIS A 36 15.71 -3.11 8.08
C HIS A 36 16.10 -2.08 7.00
N LYS A 37 17.09 -1.22 7.29
CA LYS A 37 17.49 -0.11 6.39
C LYS A 37 17.84 -0.52 4.95
N LYS A 38 18.61 -1.61 4.78
CA LYS A 38 19.01 -2.13 3.45
C LYS A 38 18.07 -3.20 2.86
N LYS A 39 17.70 -4.22 3.65
CA LYS A 39 16.90 -5.38 3.20
C LYS A 39 15.38 -5.20 3.34
N GLY A 40 14.94 -4.23 4.13
CA GLY A 40 13.53 -4.01 4.42
C GLY A 40 12.82 -3.30 3.28
N ARG A 41 11.79 -3.94 2.72
CA ARG A 41 10.99 -3.36 1.63
C ARG A 41 9.57 -3.11 2.08
N ASN A 42 9.01 -1.95 1.73
CA ASN A 42 7.58 -1.69 1.86
C ASN A 42 6.89 -1.94 0.52
N ILE A 43 5.68 -2.50 0.59
CA ILE A 43 4.84 -2.67 -0.59
C ILE A 43 4.24 -1.30 -0.90
N LEU A 44 4.47 -0.84 -2.13
CA LEU A 44 3.89 0.39 -2.64
C LEU A 44 2.70 0.02 -3.53
N PHE A 45 1.51 0.45 -3.12
CA PHE A 45 0.28 0.21 -3.85
C PHE A 45 -0.07 1.43 -4.70
N TYR A 46 -0.16 1.23 -6.01
CA TYR A 46 -0.70 2.21 -6.94
C TYR A 46 -2.10 1.79 -7.36
N THR A 47 -3.04 2.73 -7.31
CA THR A 47 -4.36 2.55 -7.88
C THR A 47 -4.30 2.80 -9.38
N LYS A 48 -5.31 2.32 -10.13
CA LYS A 48 -5.44 2.59 -11.58
C LYS A 48 -5.34 4.09 -11.93
N GLN A 49 -5.80 4.96 -11.02
CA GLN A 49 -5.76 6.42 -11.17
C GLN A 49 -4.34 7.00 -11.13
N ALA A 50 -3.39 6.31 -10.50
CA ALA A 50 -2.02 6.75 -10.38
C ALA A 50 -1.13 6.28 -11.55
N ILE A 51 -1.72 5.65 -12.57
CA ILE A 51 -1.06 5.24 -13.81
C ILE A 51 -1.44 6.21 -14.92
N SER A 52 -0.47 6.62 -15.74
CA SER A 52 -0.73 7.47 -16.91
C SER A 52 -1.53 6.70 -17.99
N LYS A 53 -2.81 7.06 -18.17
CA LYS A 53 -3.67 6.50 -19.23
C LYS A 53 -3.09 6.74 -20.63
N PRO A 54 -2.60 7.95 -21.01
CA PRO A 54 -2.03 8.17 -22.34
C PRO A 54 -0.84 7.26 -22.65
N GLN A 55 0.05 7.05 -21.68
CA GLN A 55 1.23 6.20 -21.86
C GLN A 55 0.84 4.72 -21.97
N LEU A 56 -0.16 4.27 -21.21
CA LEU A 56 -0.61 2.88 -21.32
C LEU A 56 -1.28 2.61 -22.66
N VAL A 57 -2.15 3.51 -23.13
CA VAL A 57 -2.92 3.29 -24.38
C VAL A 57 -2.04 3.45 -25.63
N LYS A 58 -1.21 4.51 -25.69
CA LYS A 58 -0.40 4.80 -26.89
C LYS A 58 0.86 3.93 -26.96
N ASN A 59 1.53 3.78 -25.82
CA ASN A 59 2.87 3.22 -25.77
C ASN A 59 2.93 1.85 -25.08
N LYS A 60 1.80 1.32 -24.60
CA LYS A 60 1.73 0.05 -23.85
C LYS A 60 2.67 0.03 -22.63
N LYS A 61 2.84 1.19 -21.98
CA LYS A 61 3.71 1.37 -20.80
C LYS A 61 2.92 1.82 -19.58
N ILE A 62 3.13 1.16 -18.46
CA ILE A 62 2.67 1.61 -17.14
C ILE A 62 3.68 2.64 -16.65
N LEU A 63 3.36 3.93 -16.81
CA LEU A 63 4.11 5.01 -16.19
C LEU A 63 3.43 5.40 -14.86
N LEU A 64 4.19 5.36 -13.78
CA LEU A 64 3.71 5.71 -12.44
C LEU A 64 3.73 7.23 -12.23
N SER A 65 2.63 7.77 -11.69
CA SER A 65 2.48 9.20 -11.43
C SER A 65 3.60 9.75 -10.55
N LYS A 66 4.12 10.93 -10.92
CA LYS A 66 5.21 11.64 -10.21
C LYS A 66 6.50 10.83 -10.04
N SER A 67 6.78 9.89 -10.93
CA SER A 67 8.03 9.16 -10.95
C SER A 67 8.49 8.88 -12.38
N GLU A 68 9.75 8.53 -12.53
CA GLU A 68 10.35 8.11 -13.81
C GLU A 68 10.27 6.59 -14.02
N LEU A 69 9.59 5.88 -13.11
CA LEU A 69 9.44 4.43 -13.18
C LEU A 69 8.39 4.05 -14.22
N PHE A 70 8.80 3.29 -15.23
CA PHE A 70 7.91 2.71 -16.22
C PHE A 70 8.15 1.20 -16.39
N PHE A 71 7.09 0.51 -16.79
CA PHE A 71 7.11 -0.93 -17.07
C PHE A 71 6.37 -1.20 -18.37
N ASP A 72 6.88 -2.09 -19.20
CA ASP A 72 6.16 -2.55 -20.38
C ASP A 72 4.99 -3.43 -19.94
N SER A 73 3.85 -3.26 -20.61
CA SER A 73 2.61 -3.94 -20.23
C SER A 73 1.80 -4.35 -21.45
N LYS A 74 1.18 -5.53 -21.36
CA LYS A 74 0.23 -6.02 -22.38
C LYS A 74 -1.23 -5.76 -21.99
N ILE A 75 -1.46 -4.98 -20.93
CA ILE A 75 -2.79 -4.75 -20.35
C ILE A 75 -3.59 -3.77 -21.21
N ASN A 76 -4.87 -4.08 -21.45
CA ASN A 76 -5.83 -3.14 -22.02
C ASN A 76 -6.45 -2.27 -20.91
N TYR A 77 -6.42 -0.95 -21.04
CA TYR A 77 -6.93 -0.04 -20.00
C TYR A 77 -8.43 -0.21 -19.73
N ASP A 78 -9.21 -0.58 -20.75
CA ASP A 78 -10.68 -0.61 -20.68
C ASP A 78 -11.26 -2.02 -20.43
N SER A 79 -10.43 -3.04 -20.20
CA SER A 79 -10.94 -4.37 -19.81
C SER A 79 -11.55 -4.28 -18.42
N ARG A 80 -12.88 -4.15 -18.35
CA ARG A 80 -13.64 -4.41 -17.13
C ARG A 80 -13.48 -5.90 -16.83
N PRO A 81 -13.14 -6.30 -15.59
CA PRO A 81 -13.20 -7.71 -15.23
C PRO A 81 -14.66 -8.14 -15.39
N THR A 82 -14.95 -8.90 -16.46
CA THR A 82 -16.23 -9.61 -16.60
C THR A 82 -16.17 -10.86 -15.74
N CYS A 83 -17.33 -11.34 -15.28
CA CYS A 83 -17.47 -12.52 -14.43
C CYS A 83 -16.80 -13.78 -15.04
N GLU A 84 -16.58 -13.79 -16.36
CA GLU A 84 -15.88 -14.84 -17.11
C GLU A 84 -14.39 -14.95 -16.80
N ASN A 85 -13.75 -13.88 -16.28
CA ASN A 85 -12.30 -13.84 -16.04
C ASN A 85 -11.87 -14.40 -14.66
N TYR A 86 -12.83 -14.89 -13.88
CA TYR A 86 -12.61 -15.59 -12.61
C TYR A 86 -13.16 -17.01 -12.74
N SER A 87 -12.57 -17.81 -13.63
CA SER A 87 -12.78 -19.27 -13.70
C SER A 87 -11.52 -19.99 -13.26
#